data_AF-A0A6P5A821-F1
#
_entry.id   AF-A0A6P5A821-F1
#
_cell.length_a   1.000
_cell.length_b   1.000
_cell.length_c   1.000
_cell.angle_alpha   90.00
_cell.angle_beta   90.00
_cell.angle_gamma   90.00
#
_symmetry.space_group_name_H-M   'P 1'
#
loop_
_entity.id
_entity.type
_entity.pdbx_description
1 polymer ?
#
loop_
_entity_poly.entity_id
_entity_poly.type
_entity_poly.pdbx_seq_one_letter_code
_entity_poly.pdbx_strand_id
1 'polypeptide(L)'
;MQRDAWTFEGTTEVTCNIFTLHAMHTIVGIDPWHHPWLRGQWKNIRQYLKKPSYSAWKENPGVGLGVYAQLVHHFGWEPYKKVFREYERDENPPSDNQDKIDRWVVRFSKMVQQNLVPLFEFWSLPVTDSAKNEVSELPRFLPEDDITTMRQDAKGCTV
;
A
#
# COMPACT_ATOMS: atom_id res chain seq x y z
N MET A 1 15.17 6.21 1.72
CA MET A 1 14.73 6.62 3.07
C MET A 1 13.43 7.40 2.96
N GLN A 2 12.62 7.45 4.01
CA GLN A 2 11.34 8.17 4.03
C GLN A 2 11.50 9.63 3.59
N ARG A 3 10.56 10.14 2.80
CA ARG A 3 10.46 11.55 2.42
C ARG A 3 9.01 11.99 2.45
N ASP A 4 8.80 13.30 2.65
CA ASP A 4 7.47 13.90 2.73
C ASP A 4 6.63 13.68 1.45
N ALA A 5 7.27 13.71 0.28
CA ALA A 5 6.62 13.60 -1.03
C ALA A 5 5.80 12.31 -1.25
N TRP A 6 6.05 11.25 -0.49
CA TRP A 6 5.24 10.01 -0.55
C TRP A 6 4.75 9.55 0.83
N THR A 7 4.86 10.44 1.82
CA THR A 7 4.35 10.19 3.18
C THR A 7 3.12 11.04 3.39
N PHE A 8 1.95 10.44 3.17
CA PHE A 8 0.64 11.02 3.41
C PHE A 8 0.11 10.68 4.81
N GLU A 9 -0.96 11.33 5.24
CA GLU A 9 -1.57 11.15 6.55
C GLU A 9 -1.77 9.66 6.90
N GLY A 10 -1.44 9.30 8.13
CA GLY A 10 -1.48 7.91 8.60
C GLY A 10 -0.26 7.07 8.21
N THR A 11 0.70 7.62 7.45
CA THR A 11 1.87 6.85 6.96
C THR A 11 3.23 7.29 7.51
N THR A 12 3.27 8.25 8.44
CA THR A 12 4.52 8.70 9.08
C THR A 12 5.28 7.55 9.75
N GLU A 13 4.58 6.61 10.40
CA GLU A 13 5.20 5.41 11.00
C GLU A 13 5.16 4.19 10.07
N VAL A 14 4.76 4.38 8.80
CA VAL A 14 4.57 3.30 7.82
C VAL A 14 5.62 3.37 6.72
N THR A 15 5.82 4.52 6.08
CA THR A 15 6.72 4.62 4.93
C THR A 15 8.20 4.46 5.31
N CYS A 16 8.58 4.73 6.56
CA CYS A 16 9.89 4.37 7.10
C CYS A 16 10.10 2.84 7.11
N ASN A 17 9.05 2.08 7.42
CA ASN A 17 9.09 0.62 7.52
C ASN A 17 9.19 -0.09 6.16
N ILE A 18 8.93 0.60 5.04
CA ILE A 18 9.24 0.07 3.70
C ILE A 18 10.75 -0.20 3.59
N PHE A 19 11.58 0.71 4.09
CA PHE A 19 13.04 0.56 4.05
C PHE A 19 13.52 -0.47 5.06
N THR A 20 12.88 -0.57 6.22
CA THR A 20 13.13 -1.64 7.20
C THR A 20 12.85 -3.01 6.57
N LEU A 21 11.68 -3.20 5.95
CA LEU A 21 11.35 -4.44 5.25
C LEU A 21 12.36 -4.76 4.14
N HIS A 22 12.79 -3.76 3.37
CA HIS A 22 13.82 -3.95 2.35
C HIS A 22 15.15 -4.41 2.96
N ALA A 23 15.63 -3.75 4.02
CA ALA A 23 16.87 -4.11 4.69
C ALA A 23 16.81 -5.53 5.30
N MET A 24 15.69 -5.88 5.95
CA MET A 24 15.45 -7.22 6.49
C MET A 24 15.47 -8.28 5.39
N HIS A 25 14.91 -7.97 4.22
CA HIS A 25 14.95 -8.88 3.09
C HIS A 25 16.35 -9.02 2.48
N THR A 26 17.03 -7.90 2.19
CA THR A 26 18.29 -7.94 1.44
C THR A 26 19.50 -8.30 2.28
N ILE A 27 19.48 -8.00 3.58
CA ILE A 27 20.62 -8.23 4.49
C ILE A 27 20.40 -9.48 5.33
N VAL A 28 19.20 -9.66 5.88
CA VAL A 28 18.90 -10.78 6.79
C VAL A 28 18.30 -11.98 6.04
N GLY A 29 17.73 -11.76 4.84
CA GLY A 29 17.10 -12.82 4.06
C GLY A 29 15.67 -13.15 4.51
N ILE A 30 15.01 -12.25 5.26
CA ILE A 30 13.62 -12.46 5.68
C ILE A 30 12.67 -11.93 4.62
N ASP A 31 11.88 -12.83 4.04
CA ASP A 31 10.83 -12.44 3.09
C ASP A 31 9.85 -11.42 3.72
N PRO A 32 9.57 -10.29 3.05
CA PRO A 32 8.70 -9.25 3.60
C PRO A 32 7.29 -9.73 3.95
N TRP A 33 6.72 -10.63 3.14
CA TRP A 33 5.36 -11.15 3.33
C TRP A 33 5.27 -12.11 4.53
N HIS A 34 6.35 -12.84 4.78
CA HIS A 34 6.49 -13.75 5.92
C HIS A 34 7.19 -13.13 7.13
N HIS A 35 7.48 -11.83 7.10
CA HIS A 35 8.17 -11.14 8.19
C HIS A 35 7.39 -11.29 9.52
N PRO A 36 7.99 -11.79 10.62
CA PRO A 36 7.25 -12.11 11.85
C PRO A 36 6.46 -10.95 12.43
N TRP A 37 7.02 -9.74 12.41
CA TRP A 37 6.31 -8.54 12.88
C TRP A 37 5.07 -8.23 12.04
N LEU A 38 5.14 -8.39 10.70
CA LEU A 38 4.01 -8.16 9.81
C LEU A 38 2.94 -9.24 10.00
N ARG A 39 3.35 -10.52 10.11
CA ARG A 39 2.45 -11.63 10.44
C ARG A 39 1.76 -11.42 11.80
N GLY A 40 2.45 -10.80 12.76
CA GLY A 40 1.87 -10.37 14.04
C GLY A 40 0.73 -9.36 13.90
N GLN A 41 0.68 -8.57 12.82
CA GLN A 41 -0.40 -7.60 12.55
C GLN A 41 -1.64 -8.22 11.90
N TRP A 42 -1.62 -9.50 11.52
CA TRP A 42 -2.74 -10.13 10.80
C TRP A 42 -4.05 -10.13 11.58
N LYS A 43 -4.00 -10.27 12.91
CA LYS A 43 -5.19 -10.14 13.76
C LYS A 43 -5.79 -8.73 13.67
N ASN A 44 -4.95 -7.71 13.67
CA ASN A 44 -5.36 -6.30 13.54
C ASN A 44 -5.91 -6.01 12.14
N ILE A 45 -5.25 -6.52 11.10
CA ILE A 45 -5.74 -6.42 9.70
C ILE A 45 -7.11 -7.09 9.57
N ARG A 46 -7.27 -8.33 10.05
CA ARG A 46 -8.57 -9.03 10.04
C ARG A 46 -9.65 -8.25 10.80
N GLN A 47 -9.31 -7.64 11.94
CA GLN A 47 -10.25 -6.81 12.70
C GLN A 47 -10.64 -5.54 11.94
N TYR A 48 -9.65 -4.83 11.36
CA TYR A 48 -9.86 -3.65 10.54
C TYR A 48 -10.79 -3.95 9.35
N LEU A 49 -10.58 -5.07 8.65
CA LEU A 49 -11.35 -5.46 7.48
C LEU A 49 -12.84 -5.74 7.75
N LYS A 50 -13.27 -5.89 9.01
CA LYS A 50 -14.69 -6.00 9.38
C LYS A 50 -15.45 -4.69 9.19
N LYS A 51 -14.80 -3.55 9.39
CA LYS A 51 -15.38 -2.20 9.23
C LYS A 51 -14.31 -1.23 8.74
N PRO A 52 -13.83 -1.39 7.50
CA PRO A 52 -12.71 -0.59 7.01
C PRO A 52 -13.17 0.84 6.72
N SER A 53 -12.33 1.80 7.09
CA SER A 53 -12.46 3.21 6.74
C SER A 53 -11.06 3.83 6.62
N TYR A 54 -10.95 4.95 5.92
CA TYR A 54 -9.68 5.69 5.87
C TYR A 54 -9.27 6.18 7.26
N SER A 55 -10.21 6.66 8.08
CA SER A 55 -9.92 7.12 9.44
C SER A 55 -9.31 6.01 10.31
N ALA A 56 -9.93 4.82 10.33
CA ALA A 56 -9.42 3.68 11.10
C ALA A 56 -8.07 3.16 10.55
N TRP A 57 -7.85 3.28 9.24
CA TRP A 57 -6.58 2.91 8.60
C TRP A 57 -5.44 3.82 9.06
N LYS A 58 -5.67 5.15 9.09
CA LYS A 58 -4.67 6.13 9.53
C LYS A 58 -4.21 5.94 10.97
N GLU A 59 -5.08 5.45 11.83
CA GLU A 59 -4.80 5.23 13.25
C GLU A 59 -4.03 3.92 13.52
N ASN A 60 -3.85 3.06 12.51
CA ASN A 60 -3.22 1.75 12.67
C ASN A 60 -2.04 1.56 11.70
N PRO A 61 -0.82 2.02 12.04
CA PRO A 61 0.36 1.87 11.19
C PRO A 61 0.67 0.43 10.78
N GLY A 62 0.44 -0.54 11.68
CA GLY A 62 0.63 -1.97 11.38
C GLY A 62 -0.35 -2.50 10.33
N VAL A 63 -1.60 -2.00 10.32
CA VAL A 63 -2.58 -2.27 9.25
C VAL A 63 -2.14 -1.55 7.98
N GLY A 64 -1.70 -0.29 8.10
CA GLY A 64 -1.21 0.51 6.99
C GLY A 64 -0.03 -0.11 6.25
N LEU A 65 0.89 -0.78 6.94
CA LEU A 65 2.01 -1.47 6.31
C LEU A 65 1.56 -2.63 5.40
N GLY A 66 0.37 -3.19 5.61
CA GLY A 66 -0.17 -4.31 4.83
C GLY A 66 -0.22 -4.05 3.33
N VAL A 67 -0.70 -2.88 2.89
CA VAL A 67 -0.77 -2.56 1.45
C VAL A 67 0.62 -2.46 0.83
N TYR A 68 1.60 -1.90 1.54
CA TYR A 68 2.98 -1.83 1.05
C TYR A 68 3.64 -3.22 1.01
N ALA A 69 3.34 -4.08 1.98
CA ALA A 69 3.78 -5.46 1.94
C ALA A 69 3.18 -6.23 0.75
N GLN A 70 1.91 -6.01 0.39
CA GLN A 70 1.31 -6.60 -0.80
C GLN A 70 2.00 -6.16 -2.09
N LEU A 71 2.31 -4.86 -2.21
CA LEU A 71 3.00 -4.35 -3.39
C LEU A 71 4.37 -5.02 -3.60
N VAL A 72 5.17 -5.19 -2.54
CA VAL A 72 6.46 -5.90 -2.67
C VAL A 72 6.27 -7.40 -2.88
N HIS A 73 5.28 -8.02 -2.23
CA HIS A 73 5.00 -9.45 -2.38
C HIS A 73 4.65 -9.79 -3.84
N HIS A 74 3.84 -8.97 -4.50
CA HIS A 74 3.36 -9.24 -5.87
C HIS A 74 4.26 -8.69 -6.97
N PHE A 75 4.97 -7.57 -6.72
CA PHE A 75 5.75 -6.89 -7.77
C PHE A 75 7.25 -6.78 -7.48
N GLY A 76 7.71 -7.25 -6.32
CA GLY A 76 9.10 -7.16 -5.90
C GLY A 76 9.56 -5.74 -5.56
N TRP A 77 10.88 -5.58 -5.38
CA TRP A 77 11.47 -4.31 -4.91
C TRP A 77 11.82 -3.32 -6.03
N GLU A 78 11.95 -3.77 -7.28
CA GLU A 78 12.33 -2.88 -8.38
C GLU A 78 11.34 -1.74 -8.64
N PRO A 79 10.00 -1.95 -8.61
CA PRO A 79 9.03 -0.87 -8.71
C PRO A 79 9.20 0.19 -7.63
N TYR A 80 9.42 -0.21 -6.37
CA TYR A 80 9.70 0.72 -5.27
C TYR A 80 10.90 1.62 -5.55
N LYS A 81 12.03 1.02 -5.96
CA LYS A 81 13.25 1.77 -6.27
C LYS A 81 13.02 2.78 -7.40
N LYS A 82 12.29 2.38 -8.44
CA LYS A 82 12.00 3.25 -9.58
C LYS A 82 11.04 4.38 -9.20
N VAL A 83 9.93 4.08 -8.51
CA VAL A 83 8.96 5.09 -8.02
C VAL A 83 9.66 6.10 -7.12
N PHE A 84 10.48 5.66 -6.15
CA PHE A 84 11.23 6.59 -5.30
C PHE A 84 12.17 7.48 -6.12
N ARG A 85 12.87 6.93 -7.13
CA ARG A 85 13.71 7.74 -8.02
C ARG A 85 12.91 8.73 -8.88
N GLU A 86 11.68 8.40 -9.26
CA GLU A 86 10.80 9.35 -9.94
C GLU A 86 10.36 10.48 -9.01
N TYR A 87 10.12 10.22 -7.73
CA TYR A 87 9.82 11.27 -6.75
C TYR A 87 11.04 12.16 -6.49
N GLU A 88 12.24 11.59 -6.44
CA GLU A 88 13.48 12.36 -6.24
C GLU A 88 13.80 13.31 -7.39
N ARG A 89 13.29 13.03 -8.59
CA ARG A 89 13.47 13.84 -9.80
C ARG A 89 12.27 14.74 -10.09
N ASP A 90 11.21 14.66 -9.30
CA ASP A 90 10.00 15.46 -9.51
C ASP A 90 10.25 16.90 -9.07
N GLU A 91 10.27 17.83 -10.03
CA GLU A 91 10.42 19.27 -9.78
C GLU A 91 9.11 19.92 -9.30
N ASN A 92 7.99 19.20 -9.40
CA ASN A 92 6.69 19.64 -8.93
C ASN A 92 6.22 18.73 -7.78
N PRO A 93 6.74 18.85 -6.55
CA PRO A 93 6.36 17.97 -5.45
C PRO A 93 4.84 18.05 -5.17
N PRO A 94 4.25 17.01 -4.54
CA PRO A 94 2.83 17.02 -4.25
C PRO A 94 2.44 18.17 -3.31
N SER A 95 1.31 18.80 -3.60
CA SER A 95 0.87 20.03 -2.92
C SER A 95 0.15 19.80 -1.59
N ASP A 96 -0.52 18.65 -1.44
CA ASP A 96 -1.31 18.33 -0.26
C ASP A 96 -1.42 16.81 -0.03
N ASN A 97 -2.17 16.42 1.00
CA ASN A 97 -2.37 15.01 1.35
C ASN A 97 -3.06 14.19 0.24
N GLN A 98 -4.07 14.74 -0.42
CA GLN A 98 -4.80 14.01 -1.45
C GLN A 98 -3.94 13.81 -2.69
N ASP A 99 -3.17 14.84 -3.09
CA ASP A 99 -2.20 14.76 -4.18
C ASP A 99 -1.13 13.70 -3.90
N LYS A 100 -0.65 13.59 -2.65
CA LYS A 100 0.29 12.51 -2.27
C LYS A 100 -0.30 11.11 -2.47
N ILE A 101 -1.56 10.89 -2.08
CA ILE A 101 -2.24 9.59 -2.24
C ILE A 101 -2.40 9.27 -3.72
N ASP A 102 -2.98 10.19 -4.48
CA ASP A 102 -3.26 10.01 -5.90
C ASP A 102 -1.98 9.74 -6.70
N ARG A 103 -0.92 10.55 -6.50
CA ARG A 103 0.36 10.34 -7.17
C ARG A 103 1.00 9.01 -6.80
N TRP A 104 0.90 8.57 -5.55
CA TRP A 104 1.43 7.28 -5.15
C TRP A 104 0.75 6.15 -5.93
N VAL A 105 -0.59 6.15 -5.95
CA VAL A 105 -1.38 5.13 -6.66
C VAL A 105 -1.10 5.17 -8.16
N VAL A 106 -1.10 6.35 -8.78
CA VAL A 106 -0.87 6.53 -10.22
C VAL A 106 0.55 6.11 -10.62
N ARG A 107 1.58 6.61 -9.94
CA ARG A 107 2.98 6.29 -10.26
C ARG A 107 3.25 4.81 -10.10
N PHE A 108 2.80 4.22 -9.00
CA PHE A 108 3.03 2.79 -8.77
C PHE A 108 2.27 1.95 -9.80
N SER A 109 1.01 2.30 -10.12
CA SER A 109 0.21 1.62 -11.14
C SER A 109 0.91 1.64 -12.51
N LYS A 110 1.37 2.81 -12.94
CA LYS A 110 2.14 2.99 -14.18
C LYS A 110 3.46 2.19 -14.13
N MET A 111 4.13 2.15 -12.99
CA MET A 111 5.39 1.39 -12.83
C MET A 111 5.21 -0.12 -12.99
N VAL A 112 4.11 -0.67 -12.45
CA VAL A 112 3.83 -2.11 -12.52
C VAL A 112 2.94 -2.51 -13.71
N GLN A 113 2.50 -1.54 -14.52
CA GLN A 113 1.59 -1.74 -15.65
C GLN A 113 0.29 -2.44 -15.24
N GLN A 114 -0.25 -2.07 -14.07
CA GLN A 114 -1.51 -2.56 -13.52
C GLN A 114 -2.24 -1.41 -12.84
N ASN A 115 -3.56 -1.36 -12.97
CA ASN A 115 -4.40 -0.42 -12.24
C ASN A 115 -4.54 -0.89 -10.78
N LEU A 116 -3.86 -0.23 -9.85
CA LEU A 116 -3.87 -0.55 -8.42
C LEU A 116 -5.03 0.09 -7.65
N VAL A 117 -5.86 0.92 -8.28
CA VAL A 117 -7.05 1.53 -7.62
C VAL A 117 -7.86 0.49 -6.83
N PRO A 118 -8.20 -0.71 -7.38
CA PRO A 118 -8.97 -1.70 -6.64
C PRO A 118 -8.29 -2.16 -5.34
N LEU A 119 -6.96 -2.29 -5.34
CA LEU A 119 -6.18 -2.63 -4.15
C LEU A 119 -6.24 -1.50 -3.11
N PHE A 120 -6.04 -0.24 -3.52
CA PHE A 120 -6.07 0.90 -2.58
C PHE A 120 -7.49 1.16 -2.03
N GLU A 121 -8.53 0.99 -2.86
CA GLU A 121 -9.93 1.04 -2.42
C GLU A 121 -10.28 -0.11 -1.46
N PHE A 122 -9.69 -1.30 -1.64
CA PHE A 122 -9.84 -2.40 -0.68
C PHE A 122 -9.37 -1.98 0.72
N TRP A 123 -8.29 -1.20 0.81
CA TRP A 123 -7.76 -0.58 2.03
C TRP A 123 -8.43 0.74 2.42
N SER A 124 -9.54 1.10 1.77
CA SER A 124 -10.29 2.35 2.01
C SER A 124 -9.48 3.64 1.85
N LEU A 125 -8.41 3.62 1.05
CA LEU A 125 -7.67 4.84 0.71
C LEU A 125 -8.47 5.65 -0.32
N PRO A 126 -8.67 6.97 -0.12
CA PRO A 126 -9.45 7.80 -1.02
C PRO A 126 -8.62 8.12 -2.27
N VAL A 127 -8.98 7.53 -3.42
CA VAL A 127 -8.39 7.86 -4.73
C VAL A 127 -9.40 8.70 -5.51
N THR A 128 -8.98 9.86 -6.03
CA THR A 128 -9.88 10.75 -6.78
C THR A 128 -10.25 10.19 -8.15
N ASP A 129 -11.36 10.66 -8.72
CA ASP A 129 -11.77 10.27 -10.08
C ASP A 129 -10.73 10.67 -11.14
N SER A 130 -10.02 11.78 -10.94
CA SER A 130 -8.91 12.17 -11.83
C SER A 130 -7.82 11.11 -11.84
N ALA A 131 -7.36 10.68 -10.67
CA ALA A 131 -6.34 9.64 -10.55
C ALA A 131 -6.83 8.27 -11.07
N LYS A 132 -8.11 7.94 -10.86
CA LYS A 132 -8.73 6.72 -11.41
C LYS A 132 -8.71 6.71 -12.94
N ASN A 133 -9.04 7.84 -13.57
CA ASN A 133 -9.06 7.97 -15.02
C ASN A 133 -7.65 7.87 -15.62
N GLU A 134 -6.60 8.33 -14.93
CA GLU A 134 -5.22 8.23 -15.42
C GLU A 134 -4.70 6.79 -15.59
N VAL A 135 -5.33 5.82 -14.93
CA VAL A 135 -4.92 4.41 -14.94
C VAL A 135 -6.03 3.48 -15.43
N SER A 136 -7.13 4.03 -16.00
CA SER A 136 -8.31 3.26 -16.40
C SER A 136 -8.00 2.20 -17.47
N GLU A 137 -7.04 2.49 -18.34
CA GLU A 137 -6.63 1.61 -19.45
C GLU A 137 -5.72 0.47 -19.01
N LEU A 138 -5.20 0.50 -17.78
CA LEU A 138 -4.37 -0.57 -17.24
C LEU A 138 -5.25 -1.73 -16.71
N PRO A 139 -4.81 -2.99 -16.82
CA PRO A 139 -5.53 -4.13 -16.25
C PRO A 139 -5.74 -3.95 -14.75
N ARG A 140 -6.96 -4.19 -14.27
CA ARG A 140 -7.30 -4.05 -12.84
C ARG A 140 -6.55 -5.09 -12.01
N PHE A 141 -5.96 -4.65 -10.89
CA PHE A 141 -5.26 -5.52 -9.96
C PHE A 141 -5.88 -5.47 -8.56
N LEU A 142 -6.42 -6.61 -8.15
CA LEU A 142 -6.74 -6.95 -6.77
C LEU A 142 -6.36 -8.43 -6.63
N PRO A 143 -5.28 -8.77 -5.91
CA PRO A 143 -4.81 -10.15 -5.84
C PRO A 143 -5.76 -11.02 -5.01
N GLU A 144 -5.70 -12.33 -5.21
CA GLU A 144 -6.29 -13.32 -4.30
C GLU A 144 -5.17 -13.87 -3.39
N ASP A 145 -4.86 -13.11 -2.35
CA ASP A 145 -3.84 -13.43 -1.35
C ASP A 145 -4.43 -13.58 0.06
N ASP A 146 -3.58 -13.88 1.04
CA ASP A 146 -4.00 -14.08 2.42
C ASP A 146 -4.84 -12.91 2.97
N ILE A 147 -4.51 -11.66 2.63
CA ILE A 147 -5.21 -10.49 3.20
C ILE A 147 -6.54 -10.23 2.49
N THR A 148 -6.54 -10.30 1.16
CA THR A 148 -7.75 -10.04 0.36
C THR A 148 -8.82 -11.10 0.60
N THR A 149 -8.42 -12.36 0.82
CA THR A 149 -9.31 -13.47 1.20
C THR A 149 -9.88 -13.32 2.62
N MET A 150 -9.15 -12.72 3.59
CA MET A 150 -9.69 -12.47 4.94
C MET A 150 -10.98 -11.63 4.94
N ARG A 151 -11.17 -10.74 3.96
CA ARG A 151 -12.39 -9.92 3.85
C ARG A 151 -13.60 -10.73 3.37
N GLN A 152 -13.37 -11.79 2.60
CA GLN A 152 -14.42 -12.70 2.14
C GLN A 152 -14.92 -13.54 3.31
N ASP A 153 -13.99 -14.07 4.14
CA ASP A 153 -14.32 -14.80 5.37
C ASP A 153 -15.08 -13.93 6.38
N ALA A 154 -14.71 -12.66 6.51
CA ALA A 154 -15.36 -11.73 7.44
C ALA A 154 -16.83 -11.44 7.09
N LYS A 155 -17.22 -11.58 5.81
CA LYS A 155 -18.61 -11.44 5.37
C LYS A 155 -19.41 -12.74 5.49
N GLY A 156 -18.76 -13.90 5.53
CA GLY A 156 -19.40 -15.22 5.71
C GLY A 156 -19.76 -15.57 7.15
N CYS A 157 -19.25 -14.83 8.13
CA CYS A 157 -19.52 -15.03 9.55
C CYS A 157 -20.72 -14.19 10.04
N THR A 158 -21.90 -14.45 9.48
CA THR A 158 -23.19 -14.17 10.14
C THR A 158 -23.73 -15.49 10.65
N VAL A 159 -23.54 -15.76 11.94
CA VAL A 159 -24.31 -16.75 12.70
C VAL A 159 -25.36 -16.00 13.50
#